data_AF-A0A7C3UPW8-F1
#
_entry.id   AF-A0A7C3UPW8-F1
#
_cell.length_a   1.000
_cell.length_b   1.000
_cell.length_c   1.000
_cell.angle_alpha   90.00
_cell.angle_beta   90.00
_cell.angle_gamma   90.00
#
_symmetry.space_group_name_H-M   'P 1'
#
loop_
_entity.id
_entity.type
_entity.pdbx_description
1 polymer ?
#
loop_
_entity_poly.entity_id
_entity_poly.type
_entity_poly.pdbx_seq_one_letter_code
_entity_poly.pdbx_strand_id
1 'polypeptide(L)'
;SMDRSVVAVIFTGAGDKAFCTGGNTKEYAEYYSGNPTEYALYMDLFNAMVDSIYMCKKPVICRVNGMRVAGGQEIGMACDISLASDLAVFGQAGPRHGSAPVGGSTDYIFWYLSMEQAMWNCISCEVWSAYKMERLGLISKAVPVLKKDGRFIRNPHVITDRYLEDGAIVYGEMVSGEEKARADALVKECTVDFSGLDAEVDKVVWSLTNLFPHCLMMSIDGIRAKKKFFWDQSKLPNRHWLAANMMSEAYLGFNAFSTKKLTGKDRIDFIEYRRLLSQGHPFDQELIDAVMPPRKE
;
A
#
# COMPACT_ATOMS: atom_id res chain seq x y z
N SER A 1 20.61 -10.95 -0.95
CA SER A 1 21.28 -12.22 -1.31
C SER A 1 22.79 -12.01 -1.45
N MET A 2 23.61 -12.95 -0.95
CA MET A 2 25.07 -13.02 -1.20
C MET A 2 25.42 -13.88 -2.42
N ASP A 3 24.42 -14.49 -3.04
CA ASP A 3 24.62 -15.35 -4.20
C ASP A 3 25.20 -14.55 -5.37
N ARG A 4 26.31 -15.05 -5.89
CA ARG A 4 27.06 -14.42 -6.98
C ARG A 4 26.38 -14.61 -8.33
N SER A 5 25.56 -15.65 -8.48
CA SER A 5 24.82 -15.94 -9.73
C SER A 5 23.60 -15.04 -9.93
N VAL A 6 23.10 -14.42 -8.86
CA VAL A 6 21.89 -13.58 -8.90
C VAL A 6 22.24 -12.16 -9.34
N VAL A 7 21.49 -11.62 -10.30
CA VAL A 7 21.63 -10.22 -10.75
C VAL A 7 20.68 -9.28 -10.00
N ALA A 8 19.42 -9.68 -9.82
CA ALA A 8 18.38 -8.91 -9.16
C ALA A 8 17.41 -9.82 -8.39
N VAL A 9 16.63 -9.24 -7.48
CA VAL A 9 15.55 -9.90 -6.75
C VAL A 9 14.22 -9.34 -7.24
N ILE A 10 13.30 -10.21 -7.63
CA ILE A 10 11.92 -9.82 -7.94
C ILE A 10 11.05 -10.08 -6.72
N PHE A 11 10.38 -9.06 -6.21
CA PHE A 11 9.43 -9.17 -5.11
C PHE A 11 8.01 -8.97 -5.64
N THR A 12 7.15 -9.99 -5.50
CA THR A 12 5.78 -10.02 -6.03
C THR A 12 4.83 -10.72 -5.06
N GLY A 13 3.53 -10.47 -5.20
CA GLY A 13 2.48 -11.29 -4.59
C GLY A 13 2.16 -12.52 -5.43
N ALA A 14 1.55 -13.52 -4.79
CA ALA A 14 0.99 -14.69 -5.47
C ALA A 14 -0.38 -14.36 -6.10
N GLY A 15 -0.72 -15.09 -7.17
CA GLY A 15 -2.00 -14.91 -7.87
C GLY A 15 -2.10 -13.58 -8.62
N ASP A 16 -3.33 -13.14 -8.85
CA ASP A 16 -3.68 -12.03 -9.75
C ASP A 16 -4.39 -10.85 -9.07
N LYS A 17 -4.75 -10.97 -7.79
CA LYS A 17 -5.59 -9.97 -7.09
C LYS A 17 -4.80 -8.91 -6.34
N ALA A 18 -3.72 -9.31 -5.68
CA ALA A 18 -3.00 -8.45 -4.77
C ALA A 18 -1.51 -8.76 -4.77
N PHE A 19 -0.72 -7.69 -4.73
CA PHE A 19 0.65 -7.77 -4.26
C PHE A 19 0.65 -8.01 -2.76
N CYS A 20 -0.02 -7.12 -2.02
CA CYS A 20 -0.25 -7.25 -0.58
C CYS A 20 -1.37 -6.31 -0.15
N THR A 21 -2.37 -6.87 0.54
CA THR A 21 -3.56 -6.14 1.04
C THR A 21 -3.33 -5.46 2.39
N GLY A 22 -2.10 -5.48 2.91
CA GLY A 22 -1.79 -5.08 4.27
C GLY A 22 -1.78 -6.26 5.25
N GLY A 23 -1.72 -5.94 6.55
CA GLY A 23 -1.67 -6.94 7.60
C GLY A 23 -3.00 -7.67 7.83
N ASN A 24 -2.92 -8.74 8.62
CA ASN A 24 -4.08 -9.58 8.93
C ASN A 24 -4.99 -8.87 9.94
N THR A 25 -6.00 -8.15 9.46
CA THR A 25 -6.91 -7.36 10.31
C THR A 25 -7.71 -8.20 11.29
N LYS A 26 -7.93 -9.50 10.99
CA LYS A 26 -8.61 -10.41 11.92
C LYS A 26 -7.72 -10.68 13.12
N GLU A 27 -6.46 -11.01 12.88
CA GLU A 27 -5.46 -11.21 13.94
C GLU A 27 -5.17 -9.92 14.71
N TYR A 28 -5.18 -8.77 14.02
CA TYR A 28 -5.10 -7.46 14.66
C TYR A 28 -6.22 -7.24 15.68
N ALA A 29 -7.45 -7.59 15.34
CA ALA A 29 -8.58 -7.46 16.25
C ALA A 29 -8.60 -8.52 17.37
N GLU A 30 -8.30 -9.79 17.04
CA GLU A 30 -8.52 -10.92 17.95
C GLU A 30 -7.32 -11.24 18.85
N TYR A 31 -6.10 -10.91 18.42
CA TYR A 31 -4.88 -11.27 19.14
C TYR A 31 -4.07 -10.05 19.59
N TYR A 32 -3.85 -9.06 18.71
CA TYR A 32 -2.94 -7.96 19.04
C TYR A 32 -3.61 -6.77 19.74
N SER A 33 -4.88 -6.52 19.43
CA SER A 33 -5.69 -5.50 20.10
C SER A 33 -5.74 -5.77 21.60
N GLY A 34 -5.41 -4.77 22.42
CA GLY A 34 -5.24 -4.95 23.87
C GLY A 34 -3.95 -5.65 24.32
N ASN A 35 -3.10 -6.10 23.39
CA ASN A 35 -1.86 -6.86 23.66
C ASN A 35 -0.64 -6.15 23.03
N PRO A 36 -0.18 -5.01 23.60
CA PRO A 36 0.82 -4.14 22.99
C PRO A 36 2.18 -4.84 22.80
N THR A 37 2.59 -5.68 23.75
CA THR A 37 3.85 -6.44 23.65
C THR A 37 3.86 -7.38 22.45
N GLU A 38 2.76 -8.10 22.22
CA GLU A 38 2.66 -9.02 21.08
C GLU A 38 2.71 -8.27 19.75
N TYR A 39 2.04 -7.12 19.66
CA TYR A 39 2.12 -6.30 18.45
C TYR A 39 3.53 -5.73 18.23
N ALA A 40 4.24 -5.38 19.29
CA ALA A 40 5.62 -4.90 19.20
C ALA A 40 6.55 -5.98 18.62
N LEU A 41 6.37 -7.25 19.01
CA LEU A 41 7.11 -8.39 18.48
C LEU A 41 6.76 -8.67 17.00
N TYR A 42 5.48 -8.57 16.64
CA TYR A 42 5.05 -8.62 15.24
C TYR A 42 5.72 -7.53 14.40
N MET A 43 5.77 -6.29 14.91
CA MET A 43 6.41 -5.18 14.22
C MET A 43 7.94 -5.33 14.12
N ASP A 44 8.59 -6.03 15.04
CA ASP A 44 10.02 -6.36 14.90
C ASP A 44 10.27 -7.26 13.68
N LEU A 45 9.36 -8.21 13.40
CA LEU A 45 9.42 -9.04 12.18
C LEU A 45 9.19 -8.22 10.92
N PHE A 46 8.18 -7.34 10.92
CA PHE A 46 7.91 -6.43 9.81
C PHE A 46 9.12 -5.53 9.54
N ASN A 47 9.69 -4.93 10.58
CA ASN A 47 10.84 -4.05 10.49
C ASN A 47 12.07 -4.80 9.94
N ALA A 48 12.32 -6.02 10.41
CA ALA A 48 13.43 -6.86 9.93
C ALA A 48 13.28 -7.22 8.44
N MET A 49 12.05 -7.40 7.96
CA MET A 49 11.78 -7.62 6.53
C MET A 49 12.08 -6.37 5.70
N VAL A 50 11.68 -5.17 6.14
CA VAL A 50 12.03 -3.91 5.46
C VAL A 50 13.56 -3.69 5.47
N ASP A 51 14.20 -3.92 6.61
CA ASP A 51 15.67 -3.87 6.74
C ASP A 51 16.36 -4.85 5.77
N SER A 52 15.79 -6.04 5.57
CA SER A 52 16.32 -7.03 4.62
C SER A 52 16.27 -6.55 3.17
N ILE A 53 15.27 -5.75 2.79
CA ILE A 53 15.20 -5.11 1.47
C ILE A 53 16.31 -4.06 1.35
N TYR A 54 16.45 -3.17 2.34
CA TYR A 54 17.47 -2.13 2.31
C TYR A 54 18.90 -2.66 2.37
N MET A 55 19.12 -3.79 3.03
CA MET A 55 20.43 -4.44 3.14
C MET A 55 20.69 -5.44 2.00
N CYS A 56 19.75 -5.60 1.06
CA CYS A 56 19.91 -6.55 -0.03
C CYS A 56 21.05 -6.12 -0.97
N LYS A 57 22.10 -6.94 -1.12
CA LYS A 57 23.24 -6.63 -2.00
C LYS A 57 22.97 -6.77 -3.51
N LYS A 58 21.69 -6.79 -3.89
CA LYS A 58 21.18 -6.88 -5.25
C LYS A 58 20.06 -5.85 -5.41
N PRO A 59 19.81 -5.32 -6.61
CA PRO A 59 18.61 -4.56 -6.91
C PRO A 59 17.35 -5.37 -6.53
N VAL A 60 16.37 -4.72 -5.92
CA VAL A 60 15.06 -5.31 -5.57
C VAL A 60 13.98 -4.61 -6.39
N ILE A 61 13.41 -5.36 -7.33
CA ILE A 61 12.36 -4.90 -8.23
C ILE A 61 11.02 -5.38 -7.67
N CYS A 62 10.12 -4.44 -7.37
CA CYS A 62 8.75 -4.74 -7.00
C CYS A 62 7.92 -4.94 -8.27
N ARG A 63 7.49 -6.19 -8.50
CA ARG A 63 6.50 -6.52 -9.52
C ARG A 63 5.13 -6.57 -8.86
N VAL A 64 4.29 -5.60 -9.18
CA VAL A 64 2.98 -5.42 -8.55
C VAL A 64 1.91 -6.09 -9.42
N ASN A 65 1.45 -7.28 -9.02
CA ASN A 65 0.41 -8.04 -9.71
C ASN A 65 -1.02 -7.52 -9.48
N GLY A 66 -1.24 -6.76 -8.40
CA GLY A 66 -2.56 -6.21 -8.07
C GLY A 66 -2.51 -5.24 -6.90
N MET A 67 -3.56 -5.20 -6.09
CA MET A 67 -3.68 -4.30 -4.92
C MET A 67 -2.40 -4.27 -4.06
N ARG A 68 -1.95 -3.04 -3.75
CA ARG A 68 -0.79 -2.75 -2.91
C ARG A 68 -1.17 -1.64 -1.93
N VAL A 69 -1.65 -2.01 -0.75
CA VAL A 69 -2.27 -1.07 0.20
C VAL A 69 -1.76 -1.27 1.63
N ALA A 70 -1.80 -0.20 2.43
CA ALA A 70 -1.35 -0.20 3.83
C ALA A 70 0.08 -0.77 3.96
N GLY A 71 0.29 -1.77 4.82
CA GLY A 71 1.58 -2.48 4.93
C GLY A 71 2.11 -2.95 3.57
N GLY A 72 1.24 -3.39 2.66
CA GLY A 72 1.65 -3.75 1.30
C GLY A 72 2.26 -2.59 0.50
N GLN A 73 1.70 -1.39 0.66
CA GLN A 73 2.24 -0.18 0.05
C GLN A 73 3.61 0.19 0.64
N GLU A 74 3.77 0.01 1.94
CA GLU A 74 4.99 0.27 2.69
C GLU A 74 6.14 -0.65 2.24
N ILE A 75 5.91 -1.96 2.25
CA ILE A 75 6.94 -2.94 1.86
C ILE A 75 7.27 -2.85 0.38
N GLY A 76 6.29 -2.57 -0.48
CA GLY A 76 6.53 -2.39 -1.90
C GLY A 76 7.33 -1.12 -2.17
N MET A 77 7.10 -0.05 -1.38
CA MET A 77 7.85 1.20 -1.52
C MET A 77 9.25 1.06 -0.96
N ALA A 78 9.56 0.08 -0.09
CA ALA A 78 10.93 -0.20 0.35
C ALA A 78 11.83 -0.68 -0.80
N CYS A 79 11.26 -1.30 -1.84
CA CYS A 79 11.98 -1.74 -3.04
C CYS A 79 12.59 -0.57 -3.84
N ASP A 80 13.47 -0.89 -4.80
CA ASP A 80 14.22 0.10 -5.56
C ASP A 80 13.43 0.63 -6.76
N ILE A 81 12.77 -0.27 -7.48
CA ILE A 81 12.00 0.02 -8.71
C ILE A 81 10.66 -0.71 -8.62
N SER A 82 9.58 -0.08 -9.08
CA SER A 82 8.24 -0.70 -9.12
C SER A 82 7.67 -0.69 -10.53
N LEU A 83 7.27 -1.86 -11.01
CA LEU A 83 6.50 -2.06 -12.25
C LEU A 83 5.18 -2.71 -11.86
N ALA A 84 4.07 -2.21 -12.39
CA ALA A 84 2.76 -2.64 -11.95
C ALA A 84 1.86 -3.08 -13.10
N SER A 85 1.03 -4.09 -12.81
CA SER A 85 -0.25 -4.27 -13.48
C SER A 85 -1.03 -2.96 -13.46
N ASP A 86 -1.63 -2.58 -14.58
CA ASP A 86 -2.46 -1.38 -14.64
C ASP A 86 -3.82 -1.54 -13.94
N LEU A 87 -4.14 -2.76 -13.49
CA LEU A 87 -5.23 -3.06 -12.57
C LEU A 87 -4.86 -2.82 -11.10
N ALA A 88 -3.58 -2.62 -10.79
CA ALA A 88 -3.15 -2.38 -9.43
C ALA A 88 -3.71 -1.06 -8.90
N VAL A 89 -4.05 -1.07 -7.61
CA VAL A 89 -4.47 0.11 -6.85
C VAL A 89 -3.57 0.27 -5.63
N PHE A 90 -3.32 1.52 -5.28
CA PHE A 90 -2.32 1.91 -4.28
C PHE A 90 -2.94 2.87 -3.27
N GLY A 91 -2.62 2.72 -1.99
CA GLY A 91 -3.13 3.65 -0.99
C GLY A 91 -2.86 3.22 0.44
N GLN A 92 -3.30 4.05 1.37
CA GLN A 92 -3.24 3.78 2.81
C GLN A 92 -4.61 3.47 3.38
N ALA A 93 -4.63 2.79 4.52
CA ALA A 93 -5.87 2.49 5.24
C ALA A 93 -5.80 2.79 6.73
N GLY A 94 -4.60 3.10 7.25
CA GLY A 94 -4.32 3.19 8.68
C GLY A 94 -5.25 4.16 9.41
N PRO A 95 -5.27 5.46 9.06
CA PRO A 95 -6.03 6.47 9.80
C PRO A 95 -7.53 6.18 9.90
N ARG A 96 -8.09 5.46 8.91
CA ARG A 96 -9.49 5.03 8.91
C ARG A 96 -9.78 3.88 9.89
N HIS A 97 -8.78 3.11 10.29
CA HIS A 97 -8.94 1.90 11.11
C HIS A 97 -8.07 1.93 12.37
N GLY A 98 -7.74 3.12 12.87
CA GLY A 98 -7.00 3.29 14.13
C GLY A 98 -5.52 2.95 14.02
N SER A 99 -4.88 3.24 12.89
CA SER A 99 -3.45 3.05 12.69
C SER A 99 -2.86 4.22 11.88
N ALA A 100 -1.57 4.18 11.59
CA ALA A 100 -0.89 5.16 10.76
C ALA A 100 0.07 4.45 9.78
N PRO A 101 0.40 5.06 8.62
CA PRO A 101 1.27 4.45 7.64
C PRO A 101 2.75 4.67 8.03
N VAL A 102 3.13 4.05 9.15
CA VAL A 102 4.40 4.19 9.88
C VAL A 102 5.27 2.92 9.84
N GLY A 103 4.92 1.96 9.00
CA GLY A 103 5.78 0.88 8.50
C GLY A 103 6.68 1.33 7.33
N GLY A 104 6.77 2.64 7.08
CA GLY A 104 7.74 3.25 6.18
C GLY A 104 7.16 4.27 5.19
N SER A 105 5.84 4.34 5.01
CA SER A 105 5.29 5.31 4.03
C SER A 105 5.61 6.74 4.43
N THR A 106 5.38 7.11 5.68
CA THR A 106 5.73 8.43 6.21
C THR A 106 7.23 8.73 6.16
N ASP A 107 8.09 7.71 6.07
CA ASP A 107 9.55 7.86 6.04
C ASP A 107 10.12 8.10 4.63
N TYR A 108 9.42 7.67 3.57
CA TYR A 108 9.98 7.78 2.23
C TYR A 108 9.01 8.10 1.09
N ILE A 109 7.70 8.20 1.32
CA ILE A 109 6.73 8.52 0.25
C ILE A 109 6.97 9.91 -0.38
N PHE A 110 7.52 10.86 0.39
CA PHE A 110 7.87 12.21 -0.08
C PHE A 110 9.07 12.24 -1.03
N TRP A 111 9.80 11.13 -1.20
CA TRP A 111 10.79 10.99 -2.27
C TRP A 111 10.16 10.69 -3.63
N TYR A 112 8.88 10.30 -3.65
CA TYR A 112 8.13 9.96 -4.85
C TYR A 112 7.13 11.05 -5.22
N LEU A 113 6.45 11.60 -4.22
CA LEU A 113 5.35 12.55 -4.37
C LEU A 113 5.74 13.92 -3.84
N SER A 114 5.04 14.97 -4.28
CA SER A 114 5.13 16.25 -3.57
C SER A 114 4.67 16.10 -2.12
N MET A 115 5.14 16.98 -1.22
CA MET A 115 4.77 16.90 0.20
C MET A 115 3.24 16.90 0.41
N GLU A 116 2.51 17.73 -0.34
CA GLU A 116 1.04 17.77 -0.30
C GLU A 116 0.39 16.46 -0.75
N GLN A 117 0.90 15.86 -1.84
CA GLN A 117 0.40 14.58 -2.34
C GLN A 117 0.74 13.43 -1.39
N ALA A 118 1.93 13.45 -0.80
CA ALA A 118 2.35 12.52 0.24
C ALA A 118 1.44 12.58 1.46
N MET A 119 1.17 13.79 1.98
CA MET A 119 0.26 14.00 3.09
C MET A 119 -1.14 13.48 2.75
N TRP A 120 -1.71 13.89 1.60
CA TRP A 120 -3.03 13.44 1.19
C TRP A 120 -3.10 11.91 1.05
N ASN A 121 -2.11 11.29 0.41
CA ASN A 121 -2.04 9.83 0.27
C ASN A 121 -2.03 9.11 1.63
N CYS A 122 -1.32 9.67 2.61
CA CYS A 122 -1.24 9.11 3.95
C CYS A 122 -2.55 9.22 4.75
N ILE A 123 -3.32 10.31 4.58
CA ILE A 123 -4.44 10.64 5.47
C ILE A 123 -5.83 10.39 4.86
N SER A 124 -6.00 10.53 3.54
CA SER A 124 -7.32 10.41 2.88
C SER A 124 -7.86 8.98 2.88
N CYS A 125 -6.95 8.01 2.95
CA CYS A 125 -7.23 6.58 2.80
C CYS A 125 -7.97 6.25 1.49
N GLU A 126 -7.75 7.06 0.46
CA GLU A 126 -8.19 6.81 -0.91
C GLU A 126 -7.25 5.82 -1.59
N VAL A 127 -7.78 5.12 -2.59
CA VAL A 127 -6.97 4.30 -3.49
C VAL A 127 -6.76 5.04 -4.81
N TRP A 128 -5.53 5.04 -5.31
CA TRP A 128 -5.15 5.63 -6.57
C TRP A 128 -4.80 4.54 -7.57
N SER A 129 -5.09 4.78 -8.85
CA SER A 129 -4.77 3.84 -9.91
C SER A 129 -3.26 3.76 -10.16
N ALA A 130 -2.83 2.66 -10.81
CA ALA A 130 -1.47 2.53 -11.32
C ALA A 130 -1.08 3.69 -12.25
N TYR A 131 -1.97 4.13 -13.14
CA TYR A 131 -1.69 5.24 -14.07
C TYR A 131 -1.50 6.58 -13.36
N LYS A 132 -2.27 6.86 -12.31
CA LYS A 132 -2.04 8.03 -11.45
C LYS A 132 -0.70 7.93 -10.74
N MET A 133 -0.37 6.76 -10.20
CA MET A 133 0.92 6.54 -9.54
C MET A 133 2.11 6.65 -10.49
N GLU A 134 1.98 6.20 -11.74
CA GLU A 134 2.99 6.37 -12.79
C GLU A 134 3.16 7.85 -13.14
N ARG A 135 2.07 8.58 -13.39
CA ARG A 135 2.08 10.03 -13.67
C ARG A 135 2.72 10.84 -12.54
N LEU A 136 2.49 10.44 -11.29
CA LEU A 136 3.04 11.10 -10.12
C LEU A 136 4.45 10.62 -9.74
N GLY A 137 5.01 9.61 -10.42
CA GLY A 137 6.37 9.13 -10.21
C GLY A 137 6.56 8.11 -9.08
N LEU A 138 5.48 7.58 -8.49
CA LEU A 138 5.56 6.57 -7.43
C LEU A 138 5.87 5.16 -7.96
N ILE A 139 5.48 4.86 -9.20
CA ILE A 139 5.89 3.65 -9.92
C ILE A 139 6.52 4.02 -11.26
N SER A 140 7.36 3.14 -11.80
CA SER A 140 8.07 3.39 -13.06
C SER A 140 7.21 3.13 -14.29
N LYS A 141 6.23 2.21 -14.21
CA LYS A 141 5.35 1.87 -15.34
C LYS A 141 4.10 1.12 -14.89
N ALA A 142 2.94 1.49 -15.42
CA ALA A 142 1.73 0.67 -15.41
C ALA A 142 1.61 -0.08 -16.74
N VAL A 143 1.39 -1.40 -16.67
CA VAL A 143 1.37 -2.30 -17.82
C VAL A 143 -0.02 -2.93 -17.96
N PRO A 144 -0.68 -2.82 -19.12
CA PRO A 144 -1.94 -3.51 -19.39
C PRO A 144 -1.84 -5.02 -19.20
N VAL A 145 -2.76 -5.58 -18.41
CA VAL A 145 -2.83 -7.03 -18.17
C VAL A 145 -4.17 -7.66 -18.52
N LEU A 146 -5.20 -6.85 -18.83
CA LEU A 146 -6.45 -7.40 -19.34
C LEU A 146 -6.27 -7.81 -20.80
N LYS A 147 -6.77 -9.00 -21.13
CA LYS A 147 -6.71 -9.55 -22.48
C LYS A 147 -8.09 -9.96 -22.95
N LYS A 148 -8.46 -9.51 -24.15
CA LYS A 148 -9.69 -9.92 -24.84
C LYS A 148 -9.36 -10.11 -26.32
N ASP A 149 -9.81 -11.22 -26.91
CA ASP A 149 -9.58 -11.56 -28.32
C ASP A 149 -8.10 -11.47 -28.74
N GLY A 150 -7.20 -11.89 -27.84
CA GLY A 150 -5.75 -11.88 -28.07
C GLY A 150 -5.06 -10.52 -27.93
N ARG A 151 -5.81 -9.44 -27.63
CA ARG A 151 -5.27 -8.08 -27.49
C ARG A 151 -5.28 -7.63 -26.03
N PHE A 152 -4.21 -6.93 -25.64
CA PHE A 152 -4.15 -6.27 -24.35
C PHE A 152 -5.01 -4.99 -24.35
N ILE A 153 -5.77 -4.80 -23.29
CA ILE A 153 -6.67 -3.67 -23.08
C ILE A 153 -6.21 -2.94 -21.81
N ARG A 154 -6.13 -1.61 -21.88
CA ARG A 154 -5.87 -0.78 -20.70
C ARG A 154 -7.02 -0.89 -19.71
N ASN A 155 -6.74 -0.79 -18.42
CA ASN A 155 -7.74 -0.82 -17.36
C ASN A 155 -8.90 0.14 -17.65
N PRO A 156 -10.11 -0.37 -17.98
CA PRO A 156 -11.23 0.47 -18.37
C PRO A 156 -11.83 1.24 -17.18
N HIS A 157 -11.42 0.92 -15.95
CA HIS A 157 -11.83 1.67 -14.76
C HIS A 157 -11.07 3.00 -14.60
N VAL A 158 -10.11 3.29 -15.48
CA VAL A 158 -9.21 4.44 -15.36
C VAL A 158 -9.21 5.25 -16.64
N ILE A 159 -9.30 6.56 -16.51
CA ILE A 159 -9.21 7.49 -17.64
C ILE A 159 -7.78 7.44 -18.18
N THR A 160 -7.63 6.93 -19.41
CA THR A 160 -6.33 6.76 -20.08
C THR A 160 -6.29 7.30 -21.52
N ASP A 161 -7.43 7.75 -22.03
CA ASP A 161 -7.63 8.26 -23.38
C ASP A 161 -7.54 9.80 -23.47
N ARG A 162 -7.64 10.50 -22.33
CA ARG A 162 -7.54 11.95 -22.24
C ARG A 162 -6.75 12.40 -21.03
N TYR A 163 -6.13 13.58 -21.15
CA TYR A 163 -5.31 14.16 -20.08
C TYR A 163 -6.04 15.26 -19.32
N LEU A 164 -6.81 16.09 -20.02
CA LEU A 164 -7.53 17.22 -19.46
C LEU A 164 -9.03 17.09 -19.71
N GLU A 165 -9.82 17.48 -18.72
CA GLU A 165 -11.27 17.67 -18.83
C GLU A 165 -11.64 18.90 -18.00
N ASP A 166 -12.28 19.89 -18.63
CA ASP A 166 -12.62 21.17 -18.01
C ASP A 166 -11.47 21.84 -17.23
N GLY A 167 -10.26 21.80 -17.81
CA GLY A 167 -9.05 22.36 -17.20
C GLY A 167 -8.43 21.53 -16.07
N ALA A 168 -9.08 20.46 -15.61
CA ALA A 168 -8.54 19.54 -14.61
C ALA A 168 -7.76 18.39 -15.25
N ILE A 169 -6.69 17.92 -14.59
CA ILE A 169 -5.98 16.71 -15.02
C ILE A 169 -6.78 15.48 -14.60
N VAL A 170 -7.23 14.70 -15.58
CA VAL A 170 -8.05 13.50 -15.37
C VAL A 170 -7.32 12.19 -15.69
N TYR A 171 -6.17 12.23 -16.38
CA TYR A 171 -5.41 11.01 -16.67
C TYR A 171 -5.01 10.29 -15.38
N GLY A 172 -5.38 9.01 -15.30
CA GLY A 172 -5.16 8.16 -14.14
C GLY A 172 -6.25 8.25 -13.08
N GLU A 173 -7.24 9.13 -13.19
CA GLU A 173 -8.38 9.13 -12.28
C GLU A 173 -9.35 7.99 -12.61
N MET A 174 -10.06 7.51 -11.60
CA MET A 174 -11.04 6.45 -11.77
C MET A 174 -12.29 6.98 -12.48
N VAL A 175 -12.85 6.19 -13.40
CA VAL A 175 -14.15 6.50 -14.00
C VAL A 175 -15.27 6.30 -12.98
N SER A 176 -16.42 6.97 -13.19
CA SER A 176 -17.59 6.89 -12.31
C SER A 176 -18.88 6.71 -13.10
N GLY A 177 -20.01 6.48 -12.41
CA GLY A 177 -21.32 6.37 -13.04
C GLY A 177 -21.41 5.29 -14.13
N GLU A 178 -21.94 5.66 -15.29
CA GLU A 178 -22.14 4.75 -16.43
C GLU A 178 -20.83 4.24 -17.05
N GLU A 179 -19.76 5.03 -17.03
CA GLU A 179 -18.44 4.57 -17.50
C GLU A 179 -17.92 3.42 -16.63
N LYS A 180 -18.11 3.52 -15.31
CA LYS A 180 -17.74 2.43 -14.39
C LYS A 180 -18.56 1.17 -14.67
N ALA A 181 -19.87 1.28 -14.88
CA ALA A 181 -20.71 0.12 -15.19
C ALA A 181 -20.29 -0.57 -16.50
N ARG A 182 -19.89 0.21 -17.52
CA ARG A 182 -19.33 -0.31 -18.78
C ARG A 182 -17.97 -0.98 -18.57
N ALA A 183 -17.11 -0.39 -17.73
CA ALA A 183 -15.83 -0.99 -17.36
C ALA A 183 -16.01 -2.34 -16.63
N ASP A 184 -16.92 -2.40 -15.65
CA ASP A 184 -17.26 -3.62 -14.91
C ASP A 184 -17.75 -4.73 -15.86
N ALA A 185 -18.55 -4.39 -16.87
CA ALA A 185 -19.02 -5.34 -17.88
C ALA A 185 -17.86 -5.85 -18.76
N LEU A 186 -17.02 -4.94 -19.26
CA LEU A 186 -15.88 -5.29 -20.12
C LEU A 186 -14.87 -6.19 -19.41
N VAL A 187 -14.55 -5.91 -18.14
CA VAL A 187 -13.57 -6.70 -17.38
C VAL A 187 -14.05 -8.15 -17.18
N LYS A 188 -15.36 -8.39 -17.05
CA LYS A 188 -15.92 -9.76 -16.95
C LYS A 188 -15.70 -10.59 -18.22
N GLU A 189 -15.51 -9.94 -19.36
CA GLU A 189 -15.24 -10.58 -20.64
C GLU A 189 -13.74 -10.78 -20.91
N CYS A 190 -12.87 -10.28 -20.03
CA CYS A 190 -11.42 -10.33 -20.18
C CYS A 190 -10.81 -11.44 -19.31
N THR A 191 -9.61 -11.89 -19.69
CA THR A 191 -8.72 -12.66 -18.82
C THR A 191 -7.56 -11.78 -18.36
N VAL A 192 -6.92 -12.16 -17.25
CA VAL A 192 -5.70 -11.51 -16.77
C VAL A 192 -4.49 -12.27 -17.29
N ASP A 193 -3.60 -11.57 -18.00
CA ASP A 193 -2.37 -12.10 -18.56
C ASP A 193 -1.21 -11.16 -18.16
N PHE A 194 -0.28 -11.67 -17.37
CA PHE A 194 0.86 -10.88 -16.89
C PHE A 194 2.09 -10.93 -17.79
N SER A 195 2.06 -11.64 -18.92
CA SER A 195 3.25 -11.79 -19.79
C SER A 195 3.83 -10.44 -20.23
N GLY A 196 2.98 -9.43 -20.44
CA GLY A 196 3.43 -8.07 -20.73
C GLY A 196 4.17 -7.42 -19.55
N LEU A 197 3.65 -7.57 -18.33
CA LEU A 197 4.30 -7.06 -17.12
C LEU A 197 5.63 -7.78 -16.86
N ASP A 198 5.66 -9.10 -17.03
CA ASP A 198 6.85 -9.93 -16.85
C ASP A 198 7.93 -9.55 -17.88
N ALA A 199 7.54 -9.32 -19.14
CA ALA A 199 8.45 -8.83 -20.17
C ALA A 199 9.04 -7.44 -19.84
N GLU A 200 8.27 -6.55 -19.20
CA GLU A 200 8.80 -5.25 -18.74
C GLU A 200 9.76 -5.39 -17.55
N VAL A 201 9.48 -6.33 -16.62
CA VAL A 201 10.42 -6.69 -15.55
C VAL A 201 11.71 -7.25 -16.15
N ASP A 202 11.61 -8.15 -17.12
CA ASP A 202 12.76 -8.75 -17.81
C ASP A 202 13.61 -7.71 -18.52
N LYS A 203 13.00 -6.68 -19.13
CA LYS A 203 13.75 -5.54 -19.73
C LYS A 203 14.56 -4.79 -18.69
N VAL A 204 14.00 -4.56 -17.50
CA VAL A 204 14.74 -3.91 -16.40
C VAL A 204 15.86 -4.81 -15.93
N VAL A 205 15.60 -6.10 -15.68
CA VAL A 205 16.64 -7.07 -15.28
C VAL A 205 17.75 -7.17 -16.33
N TRP A 206 17.40 -7.20 -17.61
CA TRP A 206 18.35 -7.22 -18.72
C TRP A 206 19.22 -5.97 -18.74
N SER A 207 18.61 -4.80 -18.52
CA SER A 207 19.36 -3.55 -18.41
C SER A 207 20.38 -3.61 -17.26
N LEU A 208 19.96 -4.08 -16.08
CA LEU A 208 20.84 -4.24 -14.91
C LEU A 208 21.95 -5.26 -15.13
N THR A 209 21.68 -6.33 -15.88
CA THR A 209 22.64 -7.40 -16.21
C THR A 209 23.82 -6.87 -17.03
N ASN A 210 23.59 -5.85 -17.85
CA ASN A 210 24.59 -5.26 -18.74
C ASN A 210 25.33 -4.06 -18.11
N LEU A 211 25.31 -3.94 -16.78
CA LEU A 211 26.02 -2.89 -16.04
C LEU A 211 27.15 -3.48 -15.18
N PHE A 212 28.18 -2.68 -14.90
CA PHE A 212 29.21 -3.07 -13.95
C PHE A 212 28.60 -3.28 -12.56
N PRO A 213 28.69 -4.48 -11.96
CA PRO A 213 27.89 -4.84 -10.80
C PRO A 213 28.21 -3.99 -9.56
N HIS A 214 29.47 -3.59 -9.37
CA HIS A 214 29.88 -2.74 -8.25
C HIS A 214 29.39 -1.30 -8.41
N CYS A 215 29.49 -0.73 -9.62
CA CYS A 215 28.98 0.61 -9.91
C CYS A 215 27.45 0.66 -9.79
N LEU A 216 26.78 -0.39 -10.29
CA LEU A 216 25.33 -0.55 -10.17
C LEU A 216 24.91 -0.53 -8.69
N MET A 217 25.50 -1.41 -7.87
CA MET A 217 25.12 -1.48 -6.45
C MET A 217 25.48 -0.22 -5.68
N MET A 218 26.63 0.40 -5.94
CA MET A 218 26.96 1.68 -5.32
C MET A 218 25.94 2.77 -5.68
N SER A 219 25.45 2.78 -6.92
CA SER A 219 24.43 3.73 -7.36
C SER A 219 23.10 3.51 -6.64
N ILE A 220 22.67 2.25 -6.51
CA ILE A 220 21.45 1.87 -5.79
C ILE A 220 21.57 2.19 -4.30
N ASP A 221 22.66 1.77 -3.65
CA ASP A 221 22.86 2.00 -2.21
C ASP A 221 22.96 3.49 -1.89
N GLY A 222 23.53 4.28 -2.81
CA GLY A 222 23.49 5.73 -2.75
C GLY A 222 22.08 6.29 -2.63
N ILE A 223 21.10 5.79 -3.40
CA ILE A 223 19.69 6.21 -3.32
C ILE A 223 19.01 5.61 -2.08
N ARG A 224 19.19 4.31 -1.81
CA ARG A 224 18.63 3.63 -0.63
C ARG A 224 19.00 4.32 0.67
N ALA A 225 20.21 4.85 0.78
CA ALA A 225 20.67 5.56 1.97
C ALA A 225 19.70 6.66 2.41
N LYS A 226 18.99 7.32 1.48
CA LYS A 226 18.02 8.38 1.80
C LYS A 226 16.79 7.80 2.48
N LYS A 227 16.22 6.74 1.93
CA LYS A 227 15.09 6.02 2.53
C LYS A 227 15.47 5.40 3.87
N LYS A 228 16.65 4.76 3.91
CA LYS A 228 17.21 4.11 5.10
C LYS A 228 17.43 5.11 6.24
N PHE A 229 17.91 6.33 5.94
CA PHE A 229 18.15 7.36 6.95
C PHE A 229 16.89 7.71 7.75
N PHE A 230 15.75 7.92 7.08
CA PHE A 230 14.49 8.19 7.78
C PHE A 230 13.94 6.93 8.45
N TRP A 231 13.96 5.80 7.73
CA TRP A 231 13.50 4.52 8.26
C TRP A 231 14.20 4.13 9.58
N ASP A 232 15.52 4.24 9.65
CA ASP A 232 16.27 3.88 10.87
C ASP A 232 15.96 4.80 12.05
N GLN A 233 15.65 6.07 11.79
CA GLN A 233 15.27 7.01 12.85
C GLN A 233 13.85 6.74 13.36
N SER A 234 12.94 6.35 12.47
CA SER A 234 11.52 6.26 12.77
C SER A 234 11.07 4.87 13.22
N LYS A 235 11.69 3.77 12.73
CA LYS A 235 11.14 2.41 12.89
C LYS A 235 10.95 1.98 14.34
N LEU A 236 11.86 2.39 15.25
CA LEU A 236 11.75 2.05 16.67
C LEU A 236 10.67 2.89 17.38
N PRO A 237 10.66 4.24 17.31
CA PRO A 237 9.53 5.03 17.81
C PRO A 237 8.18 4.60 17.25
N ASN A 238 8.10 4.33 15.94
CA ASN A 238 6.87 3.91 15.28
C ASN A 238 6.38 2.56 15.80
N ARG A 239 7.29 1.58 15.98
CA ARG A 239 6.98 0.29 16.62
C ARG A 239 6.40 0.50 18.02
N HIS A 240 7.02 1.36 18.84
CA HIS A 240 6.54 1.64 20.19
C HIS A 240 5.15 2.31 20.19
N TRP A 241 4.94 3.30 19.31
CA TRP A 241 3.66 3.97 19.18
C TRP A 241 2.56 3.00 18.71
N LEU A 242 2.83 2.22 17.66
CA LEU A 242 1.89 1.24 17.13
C LEU A 242 1.48 0.22 18.19
N ALA A 243 2.45 -0.29 18.97
CA ALA A 243 2.21 -1.20 20.08
C ALA A 243 1.30 -0.54 21.13
N ALA A 244 1.64 0.65 21.63
CA ALA A 244 0.83 1.36 22.62
C ALA A 244 -0.58 1.66 22.09
N ASN A 245 -0.71 2.02 20.82
CA ASN A 245 -1.98 2.35 20.18
C ASN A 245 -2.95 1.15 20.08
N MET A 246 -2.47 -0.09 20.21
CA MET A 246 -3.32 -1.29 20.36
C MET A 246 -4.25 -1.23 21.56
N MET A 247 -3.99 -0.34 22.52
CA MET A 247 -4.84 -0.11 23.68
C MET A 247 -5.94 0.94 23.46
N SER A 248 -5.94 1.66 22.32
CA SER A 248 -6.83 2.80 22.08
C SER A 248 -7.44 2.81 20.68
N GLU A 249 -6.94 3.62 19.75
CA GLU A 249 -7.57 3.80 18.43
C GLU A 249 -7.54 2.52 17.60
N ALA A 250 -6.44 1.75 17.65
CA ALA A 250 -6.35 0.46 16.97
C ALA A 250 -7.36 -0.54 17.54
N TYR A 251 -7.63 -0.48 18.86
CA TYR A 251 -8.66 -1.32 19.47
C TYR A 251 -10.02 -1.06 18.85
N LEU A 252 -10.43 0.21 18.77
CA LEU A 252 -11.69 0.62 18.16
C LEU A 252 -11.75 0.25 16.68
N GLY A 253 -10.73 0.63 15.91
CA GLY A 253 -10.71 0.50 14.46
C GLY A 253 -10.69 -0.94 13.98
N PHE A 254 -9.80 -1.79 14.54
CA PHE A 254 -9.71 -3.18 14.10
C PHE A 254 -10.92 -4.02 14.53
N ASN A 255 -11.47 -3.79 15.72
CA ASN A 255 -12.69 -4.47 16.14
C ASN A 255 -13.90 -4.06 15.29
N ALA A 256 -14.07 -2.77 14.98
CA ALA A 256 -15.15 -2.31 14.10
C ALA A 256 -15.03 -2.93 12.69
N PHE A 257 -13.81 -2.97 12.15
CA PHE A 257 -13.56 -3.60 10.84
C PHE A 257 -13.83 -5.11 10.85
N SER A 258 -13.32 -5.83 11.85
CA SER A 258 -13.47 -7.29 11.97
C SER A 258 -14.93 -7.71 12.15
N THR A 259 -15.70 -6.92 12.89
CA THR A 259 -17.13 -7.19 13.18
C THR A 259 -18.10 -6.69 12.10
N LYS A 260 -17.63 -6.14 10.98
CA LYS A 260 -18.45 -5.59 9.88
C LYS A 260 -19.63 -6.49 9.47
N LYS A 261 -19.42 -7.82 9.41
CA LYS A 261 -20.48 -8.77 9.02
C LYS A 261 -21.65 -8.77 10.01
N LEU A 262 -21.35 -8.58 11.30
CA LEU A 262 -22.30 -8.59 12.41
C LEU A 262 -23.01 -7.25 12.57
N THR A 263 -22.31 -6.14 12.35
CA THR A 263 -22.82 -4.78 12.62
C THR A 263 -23.29 -4.04 11.37
N GLY A 264 -22.82 -4.46 10.19
CA GLY A 264 -23.07 -3.78 8.91
C GLY A 264 -22.20 -2.55 8.69
N LYS A 265 -21.39 -2.13 9.66
CA LYS A 265 -20.47 -0.99 9.58
C LYS A 265 -19.05 -1.46 9.88
N ASP A 266 -18.07 -0.95 9.13
CA ASP A 266 -16.65 -1.28 9.31
C ASP A 266 -15.86 -0.22 10.06
N ARG A 267 -16.55 0.77 10.64
CA ARG A 267 -15.98 1.95 11.28
C ARG A 267 -16.78 2.31 12.52
N ILE A 268 -16.10 2.98 13.44
CA ILE A 268 -16.71 3.64 14.58
C ILE A 268 -17.46 4.92 14.16
N ASP A 269 -18.24 5.47 15.08
CA ASP A 269 -18.71 6.85 14.98
C ASP A 269 -17.58 7.84 15.30
N PHE A 270 -16.91 8.32 14.26
CA PHE A 270 -15.81 9.28 14.40
C PHE A 270 -16.25 10.64 14.95
N ILE A 271 -17.50 11.05 14.72
CA ILE A 271 -18.00 12.35 15.19
C ILE A 271 -18.22 12.26 16.69
N GLU A 272 -18.88 11.20 17.16
CA GLU A 272 -19.07 10.96 18.59
C GLU A 272 -17.74 10.75 19.31
N TYR A 273 -16.81 9.97 18.72
CA TYR A 273 -15.46 9.82 19.27
C TYR A 273 -14.77 11.16 19.49
N ARG A 274 -14.79 12.05 18.50
CA ARG A 274 -14.21 13.41 18.62
C ARG A 274 -14.93 14.28 19.63
N ARG A 275 -16.26 14.13 19.76
CA ARG A 275 -17.08 14.86 20.75
C ARG A 275 -16.74 14.44 22.17
N LEU A 276 -16.49 13.16 22.41
CA LEU A 276 -16.05 12.64 23.71
C LEU A 276 -14.62 13.07 24.04
N LEU A 277 -13.69 12.98 23.07
CA LEU A 277 -12.33 13.47 23.23
C LEU A 277 -12.28 14.98 23.55
N SER A 278 -13.11 15.80 22.91
CA SER A 278 -13.14 17.25 23.17
C SER A 278 -13.66 17.61 24.57
N GLN A 279 -14.36 16.68 25.22
CA GLN A 279 -14.80 16.81 26.61
C GLN A 279 -13.78 16.25 27.62
N GLY A 280 -12.65 15.71 27.14
CA GLY A 280 -11.65 15.07 27.99
C GLY A 280 -12.08 13.71 28.52
N HIS A 281 -13.03 13.04 27.85
CA HIS A 281 -13.48 11.71 28.26
C HIS A 281 -12.31 10.70 28.18
N PRO A 282 -12.04 9.92 29.24
CA PRO A 282 -10.99 8.91 29.20
C PRO A 282 -11.35 7.78 28.23
N PHE A 283 -10.33 7.02 27.80
CA PHE A 283 -10.55 5.79 27.05
C PHE A 283 -10.97 4.66 28.00
N ASP A 284 -12.26 4.38 28.07
CA ASP A 284 -12.88 3.37 28.92
C ASP A 284 -14.02 2.64 28.18
N GLN A 285 -14.74 1.76 28.88
CA GLN A 285 -15.82 0.99 28.28
C GLN A 285 -17.00 1.86 27.84
N GLU A 286 -17.29 2.96 28.55
CA GLU A 286 -18.38 3.87 28.19
C GLU A 286 -18.10 4.55 26.84
N LEU A 287 -16.86 5.01 26.63
CA LEU A 287 -16.43 5.54 25.35
C LEU A 287 -16.51 4.48 24.25
N ILE A 288 -16.03 3.27 24.51
CA ILE A 288 -16.05 2.17 23.54
C ILE A 288 -17.48 1.86 23.10
N ASP A 289 -18.40 1.68 24.05
CA ASP A 289 -19.80 1.35 23.78
C ASP A 289 -20.53 2.46 23.02
N ALA A 290 -20.18 3.73 23.29
CA ALA A 290 -20.78 4.88 22.62
C ALA A 290 -20.41 5.00 21.13
N VAL A 291 -19.18 4.59 20.75
CA VAL A 291 -18.66 4.81 19.38
C VAL A 291 -18.65 3.56 18.52
N MET A 292 -18.69 2.37 19.14
CA MET A 292 -18.68 1.10 18.42
C MET A 292 -20.04 0.84 17.75
N PRO A 293 -20.05 0.29 16.52
CA PRO A 293 -21.30 0.02 15.83
C PRO A 293 -22.08 -1.11 16.54
N PRO A 294 -23.40 -0.93 16.77
CA PRO A 294 -24.21 -1.96 17.42
C PRO A 294 -24.32 -3.21 16.54
N ARG A 295 -24.58 -4.37 17.16
CA ARG A 295 -24.91 -5.59 16.41
C ARG A 295 -26.21 -5.37 15.65
N LYS A 296 -26.33 -5.95 14.46
CA LYS A 296 -27.62 -6.05 13.77
C LYS A 296 -28.59 -6.86 14.64
N GLU A 297 -29.81 -6.36 14.75
CA GLU A 297 -30.96 -7.11 15.29
C GLU A 297 -31.28 -8.33 14.42
#